data_AF-A0A914GGT1-F1
#
_entry.id   AF-A0A914GGT1-F1
#
_cell.length_a   1.000
_cell.length_b   1.000
_cell.length_c   1.000
_cell.angle_alpha   90.00
_cell.angle_beta   90.00
_cell.angle_gamma   90.00
#
_symmetry.space_group_name_H-M   'P 1'
#
loop_
_entity.id
_entity.type
_entity.pdbx_description
1 polymer ?
#
loop_
_entity_poly.entity_id
_entity_poly.type
_entity_poly.pdbx_seq_one_letter_code
_entity_poly.pdbx_strand_id
1 'polypeptide(L)'
;MNSEMSKNASLWGLTPPVLRFVDDPSNSSSTYNAFSYGSGKIYYGYALFYDAKSKSSDNIVNAMILAHEYGHQLQFKNNLPSVKEKTARSMELEADGFAGFYLRKPSGFNKTDFSQIAKAYEFAASIGDNNTSSPSHHGTAPQRRTAVRLGFLLGEFNLSVKDFDSQFFHYYSNVLGGTDPSVTPNSASASAFKINPDIESKIQAHMEELKKITNGEISVEEFKNLN
;
A
#
# COMPACT_ATOMS: atom_id res chain seq x y z
N MET A 1 -2.25 -17.02 -8.18
CA MET A 1 -1.50 -15.75 -8.26
C MET A 1 -1.56 -15.08 -9.63
N ASN A 2 -1.44 -15.79 -10.77
CA ASN A 2 -1.58 -15.14 -12.10
C ASN A 2 -2.94 -14.44 -12.33
N SER A 3 -4.04 -15.02 -11.84
CA SER A 3 -5.37 -14.37 -11.86
C SER A 3 -5.36 -13.05 -11.06
N GLU A 4 -4.81 -13.06 -9.84
CA GLU A 4 -4.67 -11.86 -9.01
C GLU A 4 -3.76 -10.79 -9.65
N MET A 5 -2.68 -11.20 -10.33
CA MET A 5 -1.83 -10.30 -11.10
C MET A 5 -2.60 -9.65 -12.25
N SER A 6 -3.43 -10.44 -12.94
CA SER A 6 -4.26 -9.95 -14.05
C SER A 6 -5.33 -8.97 -13.57
N LYS A 7 -5.94 -9.22 -12.40
CA LYS A 7 -6.88 -8.28 -11.76
C LYS A 7 -6.19 -6.97 -11.38
N ASN A 8 -5.02 -7.05 -10.74
CA ASN A 8 -4.21 -5.87 -10.41
C ASN A 8 -3.95 -5.05 -11.68
N ALA A 9 -3.47 -5.67 -12.74
CA ALA A 9 -3.18 -4.96 -13.98
C ALA A 9 -4.42 -4.35 -14.63
N SER A 10 -5.52 -5.11 -14.67
CA SER A 10 -6.80 -4.66 -15.23
C SER A 10 -7.39 -3.47 -14.48
N LEU A 11 -7.19 -3.40 -13.15
CA LEU A 11 -7.62 -2.27 -12.32
C LEU A 11 -7.09 -0.92 -12.85
N TRP A 12 -5.87 -0.94 -13.38
CA TRP A 12 -5.18 0.24 -13.88
C TRP A 12 -5.20 0.34 -15.41
N GLY A 13 -5.96 -0.52 -16.10
CA GLY A 13 -6.00 -0.58 -17.56
C GLY A 13 -4.66 -0.99 -18.19
N LEU A 14 -3.86 -1.79 -17.48
CA LEU A 14 -2.51 -2.20 -17.89
C LEU A 14 -2.43 -3.71 -18.16
N THR A 15 -1.36 -4.11 -18.85
CA THR A 15 -1.00 -5.51 -19.04
C THR A 15 -0.24 -6.04 -17.82
N PRO A 16 -0.49 -7.29 -17.39
CA PRO A 16 0.21 -7.86 -16.25
C PRO A 16 1.72 -7.99 -16.52
N PRO A 17 2.60 -7.60 -15.57
CA PRO A 17 4.02 -7.88 -15.63
C PRO A 17 4.26 -9.39 -15.57
N VAL A 18 5.48 -9.79 -15.89
CA VAL A 18 5.90 -11.18 -15.79
C VAL A 18 6.04 -11.55 -14.31
N LEU A 19 5.15 -12.40 -13.81
CA LEU A 19 5.28 -13.02 -12.50
C LEU A 19 6.08 -14.33 -12.60
N ARG A 20 7.07 -14.50 -11.72
CA ARG A 20 7.85 -15.74 -11.59
C ARG A 20 7.92 -16.16 -10.13
N PHE A 21 7.80 -17.46 -9.90
CA PHE A 21 8.06 -18.03 -8.59
C PHE A 21 9.51 -18.44 -8.46
N VAL A 22 10.09 -18.20 -7.30
CA VAL A 22 11.47 -18.58 -6.96
C VAL A 22 11.44 -19.69 -5.94
N ASP A 23 12.18 -20.76 -6.22
CA ASP A 23 12.41 -21.89 -5.33
C ASP A 23 13.90 -22.02 -5.03
N ASP A 24 14.22 -22.46 -3.82
CA ASP A 24 15.56 -22.87 -3.42
C ASP A 24 15.41 -24.17 -2.61
N PRO A 25 15.56 -25.34 -3.26
CA PRO A 25 15.36 -26.62 -2.58
C PRO A 25 16.44 -26.91 -1.53
N SER A 26 17.58 -26.20 -1.57
CA SER A 26 18.68 -26.37 -0.62
C SER A 26 18.51 -25.50 0.63
N ASN A 27 17.85 -24.35 0.50
CA ASN A 27 17.59 -23.42 1.58
C ASN A 27 16.26 -22.69 1.36
N SER A 28 15.13 -23.37 1.59
CA SER A 28 13.80 -22.80 1.33
C SER A 28 13.56 -21.42 1.93
N SER A 29 14.12 -21.12 3.11
CA SER A 29 13.95 -19.82 3.79
C SER A 29 14.62 -18.65 3.04
N SER A 30 15.58 -18.92 2.13
CA SER A 30 16.16 -17.91 1.24
C SER A 30 15.13 -17.29 0.29
N THR A 31 14.00 -17.98 0.07
CA THR A 31 12.87 -17.53 -0.74
C THR A 31 11.77 -16.86 0.07
N TYR A 32 12.02 -16.48 1.32
CA TYR A 32 11.09 -15.67 2.11
C TYR A 32 11.14 -14.20 1.67
N ASN A 33 10.83 -13.94 0.39
CA ASN A 33 10.83 -12.58 -0.16
C ASN A 33 9.94 -12.48 -1.41
N ALA A 34 9.50 -11.26 -1.73
CA ALA A 34 8.96 -10.89 -3.03
C ALA A 34 9.69 -9.63 -3.49
N PHE A 35 9.87 -9.47 -4.80
CA PHE A 35 10.59 -8.31 -5.33
C PHE A 35 10.13 -7.92 -6.73
N SER A 36 10.00 -6.62 -6.92
CA SER A 36 9.58 -5.97 -8.15
C SER A 36 10.75 -5.28 -8.86
N TYR A 37 10.95 -5.59 -10.13
CA TYR A 37 12.00 -4.97 -10.95
C TYR A 37 11.37 -4.02 -11.97
N GLY A 38 11.97 -2.84 -12.15
CA GLY A 38 11.55 -1.86 -13.16
C GLY A 38 11.58 -2.35 -14.62
N SER A 39 12.13 -3.54 -14.87
CA SER A 39 12.06 -4.23 -16.16
C SER A 39 10.73 -4.93 -16.46
N GLY A 40 9.69 -4.75 -15.62
CA GLY A 40 8.38 -5.38 -15.82
C GLY A 40 8.28 -6.80 -15.27
N LYS A 41 9.03 -7.12 -14.21
CA LYS A 41 9.10 -8.46 -13.62
C LYS A 41 8.87 -8.42 -12.11
N ILE A 42 8.09 -9.37 -11.62
CA ILE A 42 7.92 -9.63 -10.18
C ILE A 42 8.36 -11.06 -9.91
N TYR A 43 9.23 -11.21 -8.92
CA TYR A 43 9.68 -12.51 -8.42
C TYR A 43 9.07 -12.74 -7.04
N TYR A 44 8.49 -13.91 -6.84
CA TYR A 44 7.77 -14.26 -5.61
C TYR A 44 8.32 -15.59 -5.08
N GLY A 45 8.94 -15.57 -3.92
CA GLY A 45 9.52 -16.78 -3.36
C GLY A 45 8.47 -17.74 -2.75
N TYR A 46 8.69 -19.05 -2.91
CA TYR A 46 7.73 -20.04 -2.44
C TYR A 46 7.57 -20.08 -0.92
N ALA A 47 8.64 -19.85 -0.14
CA ALA A 47 8.51 -19.83 1.32
C ALA A 47 7.57 -18.71 1.79
N LEU A 48 7.72 -17.50 1.23
CA LEU A 48 6.79 -16.40 1.53
C LEU A 48 5.36 -16.73 1.07
N PHE A 49 5.21 -17.34 -0.11
CA PHE A 49 3.89 -17.68 -0.64
C PHE A 49 3.13 -18.67 0.25
N TYR A 50 3.78 -19.73 0.69
CA TYR A 50 3.15 -20.75 1.54
C TYR A 50 2.85 -20.21 2.94
N ASP A 51 3.74 -19.40 3.48
CA ASP A 51 3.54 -18.74 4.76
C ASP A 51 2.41 -17.69 4.73
N ALA A 52 2.27 -16.93 3.64
CA ALA A 52 1.13 -16.04 3.43
C ALA A 52 -0.17 -16.83 3.20
N LYS A 53 -0.10 -17.96 2.49
CA LYS A 53 -1.25 -18.84 2.23
C LYS A 53 -1.81 -19.44 3.52
N SER A 54 -0.94 -19.79 4.47
CA SER A 54 -1.36 -20.37 5.76
C SER A 54 -2.07 -19.35 6.67
N LYS A 55 -1.83 -18.04 6.47
CA LYS A 55 -2.43 -16.96 7.29
C LYS A 55 -3.88 -16.63 6.96
N SER A 56 -4.37 -17.02 5.78
CA SER A 56 -5.73 -16.67 5.32
C SER A 56 -6.30 -17.68 4.34
N SER A 57 -7.54 -18.14 4.59
CA SER A 57 -8.23 -19.11 3.72
C SER A 57 -8.51 -18.54 2.34
N ASP A 58 -8.92 -17.27 2.26
CA ASP A 58 -9.24 -16.55 1.02
C ASP A 58 -8.01 -16.02 0.27
N ASN A 59 -6.80 -16.27 0.78
CA ASN A 59 -5.52 -15.86 0.18
C ASN A 59 -5.25 -14.34 0.21
N ILE A 60 -5.92 -13.58 1.08
CA ILE A 60 -5.78 -12.12 1.13
C ILE A 60 -4.36 -11.63 1.44
N VAL A 61 -3.58 -12.37 2.24
CA VAL A 61 -2.19 -11.97 2.55
C VAL A 61 -1.30 -12.04 1.30
N ASN A 62 -1.46 -13.09 0.50
CA ASN A 62 -0.79 -13.20 -0.79
C ASN A 62 -1.27 -12.13 -1.79
N ALA A 63 -2.56 -11.76 -1.74
CA ALA A 63 -3.09 -10.68 -2.57
C ALA A 63 -2.51 -9.31 -2.18
N MET A 64 -2.36 -9.05 -0.87
CA MET A 64 -1.69 -7.86 -0.34
C MET A 64 -0.25 -7.77 -0.85
N ILE A 65 0.56 -8.81 -0.65
CA ILE A 65 1.96 -8.83 -1.10
C ILE A 65 2.04 -8.58 -2.61
N LEU A 66 1.23 -9.29 -3.39
CA LEU A 66 1.26 -9.15 -4.84
C LEU A 66 0.85 -7.75 -5.32
N ALA A 67 -0.14 -7.14 -4.67
CA ALA A 67 -0.59 -5.79 -4.98
C ALA A 67 0.44 -4.74 -4.56
N HIS A 68 1.18 -4.96 -3.47
CA HIS A 68 2.32 -4.14 -3.05
C HIS A 68 3.43 -4.18 -4.12
N GLU A 69 3.85 -5.38 -4.55
CA GLU A 69 4.85 -5.52 -5.62
C GLU A 69 4.39 -4.91 -6.95
N TYR A 70 3.08 -4.97 -7.23
CA TYR A 70 2.49 -4.31 -8.38
C TYR A 70 2.46 -2.78 -8.22
N GLY A 71 2.28 -2.27 -7.00
CA GLY A 71 2.46 -0.86 -6.66
C GLY A 71 3.83 -0.33 -7.10
N HIS A 72 4.90 -1.10 -6.87
CA HIS A 72 6.22 -0.75 -7.40
C HIS A 72 6.27 -0.72 -8.94
N GLN A 73 5.56 -1.62 -9.63
CA GLN A 73 5.45 -1.56 -11.10
C GLN A 73 4.77 -0.27 -11.58
N LEU A 74 3.74 0.18 -10.87
CA LEU A 74 3.10 1.46 -11.13
C LEU A 74 4.08 2.62 -10.91
N GLN A 75 4.86 2.56 -9.84
CA GLN A 75 5.88 3.56 -9.54
C GLN A 75 6.94 3.65 -10.63
N PHE A 76 7.54 2.53 -11.02
CA PHE A 76 8.54 2.46 -12.08
C PHE A 76 8.00 3.01 -13.41
N LYS A 77 6.76 2.64 -13.78
CA LYS A 77 6.15 3.07 -15.04
C LYS A 77 5.83 4.57 -15.08
N ASN A 78 5.55 5.17 -13.92
CA ASN A 78 5.07 6.55 -13.84
C ASN A 78 6.09 7.54 -13.24
N ASN A 79 7.32 7.08 -12.93
CA ASN A 79 8.35 7.85 -12.23
C ASN A 79 7.92 8.34 -10.83
N LEU A 80 7.12 7.53 -10.13
CA LEU A 80 6.63 7.81 -8.76
C LEU A 80 7.52 7.11 -7.69
N PRO A 81 7.33 7.35 -6.39
CA PRO A 81 6.45 8.35 -5.74
C PRO A 81 6.80 9.79 -6.13
N SER A 82 5.85 10.71 -6.11
CA SER A 82 6.14 12.16 -6.29
C SER A 82 6.88 12.76 -5.09
N VAL A 83 6.68 12.21 -3.89
CA VAL A 83 7.46 12.52 -2.69
C VAL A 83 8.73 11.67 -2.68
N LYS A 84 9.89 12.33 -2.58
CA LYS A 84 11.19 11.66 -2.49
C LYS A 84 11.78 11.84 -1.10
N GLU A 85 12.21 10.73 -0.50
CA GLU A 85 12.88 10.70 0.79
C GLU A 85 14.31 10.14 0.65
N LYS A 86 15.14 10.38 1.67
CA LYS A 86 16.49 9.78 1.73
C LYS A 86 16.45 8.27 2.02
N THR A 87 15.31 7.77 2.46
CA THR A 87 15.05 6.36 2.78
C THR A 87 14.04 5.77 1.80
N ALA A 88 13.92 4.44 1.78
CA ALA A 88 12.94 3.72 0.97
C ALA A 88 11.47 4.00 1.37
N ARG A 89 11.25 4.60 2.54
CA ARG A 89 9.94 4.74 3.20
C ARG A 89 8.83 5.28 2.29
N SER A 90 9.06 6.40 1.60
CA SER A 90 8.05 6.96 0.68
C SER A 90 7.61 5.96 -0.42
N MET A 91 8.55 5.19 -0.96
CA MET A 91 8.27 4.18 -1.99
C MET A 91 7.47 3.00 -1.44
N GLU A 92 7.86 2.49 -0.27
CA GLU A 92 7.21 1.36 0.40
C GLU A 92 5.79 1.68 0.86
N LEU A 93 5.59 2.87 1.43
CA LEU A 93 4.29 3.27 1.95
C LEU A 93 3.27 3.54 0.85
N GLU A 94 3.68 4.14 -0.27
CA GLU A 94 2.77 4.28 -1.41
C GLU A 94 2.43 2.90 -2.01
N ALA A 95 3.37 1.95 -2.05
CA ALA A 95 3.10 0.58 -2.47
C ALA A 95 2.10 -0.14 -1.53
N ASP A 96 2.19 0.08 -0.21
CA ASP A 96 1.15 -0.35 0.74
C ASP A 96 -0.20 0.31 0.48
N GLY A 97 -0.19 1.60 0.14
CA GLY A 97 -1.38 2.34 -0.27
C GLY A 97 -2.04 1.74 -1.52
N PHE A 98 -1.28 1.46 -2.57
CA PHE A 98 -1.78 0.80 -3.77
C PHE A 98 -2.39 -0.57 -3.46
N ALA A 99 -1.79 -1.30 -2.53
CA ALA A 99 -2.32 -2.58 -2.11
C ALA A 99 -3.63 -2.43 -1.33
N GLY A 100 -3.74 -1.46 -0.41
CA GLY A 100 -5.00 -1.10 0.25
C GLY A 100 -6.09 -0.73 -0.76
N PHE A 101 -5.74 0.08 -1.77
CA PHE A 101 -6.63 0.46 -2.87
C PHE A 101 -7.14 -0.79 -3.62
N TYR A 102 -6.24 -1.69 -4.02
CA TYR A 102 -6.61 -2.95 -4.68
C TYR A 102 -7.55 -3.81 -3.83
N LEU A 103 -7.28 -3.90 -2.52
CA LEU A 103 -8.10 -4.69 -1.61
C LEU A 103 -9.53 -4.15 -1.48
N ARG A 104 -9.71 -2.82 -1.53
CA ARG A 104 -11.03 -2.17 -1.50
C ARG A 104 -11.79 -2.32 -2.82
N LYS A 105 -11.11 -2.14 -3.96
CA LYS A 105 -11.83 -1.98 -5.24
C LYS A 105 -12.73 -3.18 -5.56
N PRO A 106 -13.98 -2.95 -6.01
CA PRO A 106 -14.87 -4.04 -6.42
C PRO A 106 -14.30 -4.91 -7.55
N SER A 107 -13.52 -4.31 -8.44
CA SER A 107 -12.78 -4.99 -9.51
C SER A 107 -11.42 -5.57 -9.08
N GLY A 108 -11.04 -5.38 -7.81
CA GLY A 108 -9.83 -5.91 -7.21
C GLY A 108 -10.12 -7.13 -6.32
N PHE A 109 -9.70 -7.07 -5.05
CA PHE A 109 -10.00 -8.13 -4.08
C PHE A 109 -11.40 -7.99 -3.45
N ASN A 110 -12.04 -6.83 -3.61
CA ASN A 110 -13.45 -6.56 -3.29
C ASN A 110 -13.81 -6.76 -1.80
N LYS A 111 -13.16 -6.03 -0.91
CA LYS A 111 -13.50 -5.98 0.52
C LYS A 111 -14.09 -4.62 0.87
N THR A 112 -15.20 -4.63 1.60
CA THR A 112 -15.98 -3.43 1.92
C THR A 112 -15.61 -2.83 3.25
N ASP A 113 -15.18 -3.66 4.20
CA ASP A 113 -14.88 -3.22 5.56
C ASP A 113 -13.40 -3.48 5.84
N PHE A 114 -12.74 -2.54 6.48
CA PHE A 114 -11.31 -2.67 6.77
C PHE A 114 -10.98 -3.84 7.69
N SER A 115 -11.90 -4.18 8.60
CA SER A 115 -11.81 -5.38 9.43
C SER A 115 -11.68 -6.69 8.61
N GLN A 116 -12.26 -6.76 7.41
CA GLN A 116 -12.14 -7.92 6.52
C GLN A 116 -10.71 -8.11 5.98
N ILE A 117 -9.88 -7.06 6.02
CA ILE A 117 -8.52 -7.08 5.52
C ILE A 117 -7.46 -7.16 6.62
N ALA A 118 -7.86 -7.58 7.82
CA ALA A 118 -6.96 -7.60 8.98
C ALA A 118 -5.66 -8.35 8.79
N LYS A 119 -5.72 -9.54 8.19
CA LYS A 119 -4.51 -10.32 7.92
C LYS A 119 -3.56 -9.62 6.93
N ALA A 120 -4.08 -8.81 6.01
CA ALA A 120 -3.28 -8.07 5.05
C ALA A 120 -2.56 -6.87 5.69
N TYR A 121 -3.29 -6.01 6.43
CA TYR A 121 -2.63 -4.87 7.07
C TYR A 121 -1.68 -5.29 8.20
N GLU A 122 -1.92 -6.44 8.86
CA GLU A 122 -1.01 -6.98 9.87
C GLU A 122 0.28 -7.51 9.24
N PHE A 123 0.17 -8.09 8.03
CA PHE A 123 1.34 -8.48 7.28
C PHE A 123 2.19 -7.27 6.88
N ALA A 124 1.57 -6.21 6.36
CA ALA A 124 2.27 -4.96 6.05
C ALA A 124 2.98 -4.38 7.28
N ALA A 125 2.29 -4.34 8.42
CA ALA A 125 2.86 -3.91 9.70
C ALA A 125 4.09 -4.73 10.11
N SER A 126 4.06 -6.04 9.89
CA SER A 126 5.13 -6.96 10.30
C SER A 126 6.45 -6.77 9.55
N ILE A 127 6.43 -6.11 8.39
CA ILE A 127 7.64 -5.76 7.62
C ILE A 127 8.19 -4.38 8.03
N GLY A 128 7.44 -3.61 8.83
CA GLY A 128 7.91 -2.32 9.32
C GLY A 128 9.15 -2.45 10.21
N ASP A 129 9.95 -1.38 10.25
CA ASP A 129 11.17 -1.32 11.05
C ASP A 129 11.28 0.03 11.80
N ASN A 130 12.16 0.10 12.80
CA ASN A 130 12.38 1.31 13.60
C ASN A 130 13.73 2.00 13.29
N ASN A 131 14.45 1.57 12.26
CA ASN A 131 15.75 2.13 11.90
C ASN A 131 15.57 3.34 10.97
N THR A 132 14.98 4.41 11.50
CA THR A 132 14.52 5.59 10.74
C THR A 132 15.61 6.36 10.00
N SER A 133 16.87 6.13 10.34
CA SER A 133 18.03 6.74 9.67
C SER A 133 18.63 5.87 8.56
N SER A 134 18.24 4.61 8.45
CA SER A 134 18.71 3.71 7.40
C SER A 134 18.15 4.11 6.04
N PRO A 135 18.97 4.15 4.98
CA PRO A 135 18.47 4.27 3.61
C PRO A 135 17.44 3.19 3.25
N SER A 136 17.52 2.03 3.89
CA SER A 136 16.58 0.91 3.70
C SER A 136 15.36 0.96 4.63
N HIS A 137 15.11 2.06 5.35
CA HIS A 137 13.96 2.16 6.24
C HIS A 137 12.66 2.13 5.43
N HIS A 138 11.78 1.17 5.73
CA HIS A 138 10.52 0.94 5.01
C HIS A 138 9.36 1.77 5.59
N GLY A 139 9.52 2.25 6.83
CA GLY A 139 8.45 2.81 7.65
C GLY A 139 8.20 1.95 8.87
N THR A 140 7.70 2.58 9.93
CA THR A 140 7.33 1.87 11.16
C THR A 140 6.06 1.03 10.97
N ALA A 141 5.83 0.04 11.82
CA ALA A 141 4.61 -0.77 11.75
C ALA A 141 3.30 0.06 11.76
N PRO A 142 3.15 1.10 12.61
CA PRO A 142 2.05 2.06 12.52
C PRO A 142 1.90 2.74 11.15
N GLN A 143 3.01 3.24 10.60
CA GLN A 143 3.04 3.92 9.30
C GLN A 143 2.56 3.02 8.16
N ARG A 144 3.01 1.76 8.14
CA ARG A 144 2.58 0.78 7.13
C ARG A 144 1.09 0.45 7.23
N ARG A 145 0.55 0.31 8.46
CA ARG A 145 -0.90 0.14 8.66
C ARG A 145 -1.70 1.35 8.16
N THR A 146 -1.25 2.56 8.51
CA THR A 146 -1.87 3.80 8.03
C THR A 146 -1.88 3.88 6.52
N ALA A 147 -0.76 3.53 5.87
CA ALA A 147 -0.66 3.53 4.41
C ALA A 147 -1.70 2.60 3.76
N VAL A 148 -1.83 1.37 4.25
CA VAL A 148 -2.87 0.43 3.79
C VAL A 148 -4.28 1.01 4.02
N ARG A 149 -4.54 1.60 5.19
CA ARG A 149 -5.85 2.20 5.52
C ARG A 149 -6.20 3.37 4.61
N LEU A 150 -5.26 4.29 4.40
CA LEU A 150 -5.45 5.43 3.51
C LEU A 150 -5.71 4.96 2.08
N GLY A 151 -4.91 4.00 1.60
CA GLY A 151 -5.14 3.37 0.29
C GLY A 151 -6.50 2.71 0.17
N PHE A 152 -6.95 2.01 1.21
CA PHE A 152 -8.27 1.38 1.27
C PHE A 152 -9.41 2.40 1.17
N LEU A 153 -9.31 3.54 1.87
CA LEU A 153 -10.28 4.63 1.77
C LEU A 153 -10.29 5.25 0.37
N LEU A 154 -9.11 5.49 -0.23
CA LEU A 154 -8.98 5.99 -1.59
C LEU A 154 -9.55 5.00 -2.63
N GLY A 155 -9.55 3.70 -2.32
CA GLY A 155 -10.15 2.65 -3.14
C GLY A 155 -11.66 2.75 -3.32
N GLU A 156 -12.35 3.64 -2.59
CA GLU A 156 -13.76 3.96 -2.87
C GLU A 156 -13.93 4.82 -4.13
N PHE A 157 -12.86 5.43 -4.61
CA PHE A 157 -12.88 6.37 -5.72
C PHE A 157 -12.29 5.78 -7.00
N ASN A 158 -12.53 6.45 -8.13
CA ASN A 158 -11.89 6.13 -9.41
C ASN A 158 -10.73 7.10 -9.62
N LEU A 159 -9.50 6.61 -9.45
CA LEU A 159 -8.28 7.41 -9.54
C LEU A 159 -7.38 6.85 -10.64
N SER A 160 -6.76 7.74 -11.42
CA SER A 160 -5.57 7.35 -12.18
C SER A 160 -4.40 7.09 -11.22
N VAL A 161 -3.33 6.46 -11.71
CA VAL A 161 -2.12 6.21 -10.90
C VAL A 161 -1.55 7.51 -10.33
N LYS A 162 -1.50 8.58 -11.14
CA LYS A 162 -0.96 9.87 -10.72
C LYS A 162 -1.88 10.62 -9.75
N ASP A 163 -3.21 10.48 -9.93
CA ASP A 163 -4.16 11.04 -8.99
C ASP A 163 -4.09 10.32 -7.65
N PHE A 164 -3.92 8.99 -7.66
CA PHE A 164 -3.69 8.22 -6.43
C PHE A 164 -2.45 8.71 -5.70
N ASP A 165 -1.29 8.78 -6.36
CA ASP A 165 -0.03 9.29 -5.77
C ASP A 165 -0.23 10.68 -5.14
N SER A 166 -0.83 11.61 -5.89
CA SER A 166 -0.99 12.99 -5.45
C SER A 166 -1.93 13.09 -4.24
N GLN A 167 -3.06 12.37 -4.26
CA GLN A 167 -3.99 12.35 -3.12
C GLN A 167 -3.36 11.63 -1.91
N PHE A 168 -2.73 10.48 -2.13
CA PHE A 168 -2.09 9.69 -1.09
C PHE A 168 -1.04 10.52 -0.33
N PHE A 169 -0.10 11.14 -1.04
CA PHE A 169 0.94 11.94 -0.39
C PHE A 169 0.46 13.27 0.18
N HIS A 170 -0.59 13.89 -0.38
CA HIS A 170 -1.23 15.04 0.26
C HIS A 170 -1.67 14.69 1.68
N TYR A 171 -2.46 13.63 1.85
CA TYR A 171 -2.93 13.22 3.18
C TYR A 171 -1.83 12.61 4.04
N TYR A 172 -0.99 11.76 3.46
CA TYR A 172 0.03 11.04 4.23
C TYR A 172 1.16 11.94 4.72
N SER A 173 1.69 12.81 3.85
CA SER A 173 2.85 13.65 4.19
C SER A 173 2.45 14.96 4.85
N ASN A 174 1.38 15.61 4.38
CA ASN A 174 1.01 16.92 4.91
C ASN A 174 0.06 16.76 6.10
N VAL A 175 -1.06 16.07 5.89
CA VAL A 175 -2.15 16.09 6.86
C VAL A 175 -1.85 15.24 8.09
N LEU A 176 -1.33 14.02 7.90
CA LEU A 176 -0.85 13.18 9.00
C LEU A 176 0.50 13.65 9.57
N GLY A 177 1.23 14.49 8.84
CA GLY A 177 2.41 15.22 9.33
C GLY A 177 2.08 16.46 10.17
N GLY A 178 0.80 16.79 10.37
CA GLY A 178 0.34 17.92 11.20
C GLY A 178 0.14 19.25 10.44
N THR A 179 0.14 19.23 9.11
CA THR A 179 -0.20 20.39 8.26
C THR A 179 -1.71 20.47 8.06
N ASP A 180 -2.26 21.67 7.92
CA ASP A 180 -3.68 21.89 7.65
C ASP A 180 -4.12 21.16 6.34
N PRO A 181 -5.18 20.33 6.38
CA PRO A 181 -5.67 19.60 5.21
C PRO A 181 -6.05 20.44 3.99
N SER A 182 -6.40 21.71 4.21
CA SER A 182 -6.69 22.67 3.15
C SER A 182 -5.44 23.17 2.40
N VAL A 183 -4.24 22.91 2.93
CA VAL A 183 -2.97 23.35 2.36
C VAL A 183 -2.52 22.42 1.25
N THR A 184 -2.54 22.92 0.02
CA THR A 184 -1.98 22.25 -1.16
C THR A 184 -0.48 21.94 -0.93
N PRO A 185 0.04 20.76 -1.30
CA PRO A 185 1.45 20.42 -1.07
C PRO A 185 2.40 21.48 -1.64
N ASN A 186 3.58 21.69 -1.06
CA ASN A 186 4.52 22.72 -1.55
C ASN A 186 5.51 22.24 -2.64
N SER A 187 5.36 21.02 -3.16
CA SER A 187 6.27 20.48 -4.19
C SER A 187 5.86 20.93 -5.59
N ALA A 188 6.78 20.97 -6.55
CA ALA A 188 6.51 21.39 -7.93
C ALA A 188 5.36 20.61 -8.62
N SER A 189 5.05 19.41 -8.15
CA SER A 189 3.88 18.58 -8.53
C SER A 189 2.53 19.17 -8.09
N ALA A 190 2.51 20.09 -7.13
CA ALA A 190 1.31 20.63 -6.51
C ALA A 190 0.67 21.80 -7.26
N SER A 191 1.38 22.41 -8.22
CA SER A 191 0.84 23.49 -9.06
C SER A 191 -0.38 23.06 -9.90
N ALA A 192 -0.63 21.75 -10.03
CA ALA A 192 -1.81 21.17 -10.68
C ALA A 192 -2.68 20.31 -9.74
N PHE A 193 -2.30 20.14 -8.47
CA PHE A 193 -3.06 19.31 -7.54
C PHE A 193 -4.37 20.01 -7.17
N LYS A 194 -5.49 19.31 -7.36
CA LYS A 194 -6.80 19.73 -6.88
C LYS A 194 -7.28 18.73 -5.85
N ILE A 195 -7.58 19.23 -4.66
CA ILE A 195 -8.28 18.46 -3.64
C ILE A 195 -9.62 18.03 -4.26
N ASN A 196 -9.89 16.72 -4.26
CA ASN A 196 -11.19 16.21 -4.61
C ASN A 196 -12.10 16.36 -3.37
N PRO A 197 -13.19 17.14 -3.41
CA PRO A 197 -14.01 17.41 -2.23
C PRO A 197 -14.61 16.17 -1.58
N ASP A 198 -14.96 15.15 -2.37
CA ASP A 198 -15.53 13.90 -1.84
C ASP A 198 -14.46 13.07 -1.13
N ILE A 199 -13.25 13.06 -1.69
CA ILE A 199 -12.08 12.43 -1.04
C ILE A 199 -11.74 13.16 0.24
N GLU A 200 -11.70 14.50 0.21
CA GLU A 200 -11.44 15.32 1.39
C GLU A 200 -12.45 15.03 2.49
N SER A 201 -13.75 15.08 2.16
CA SER A 201 -14.81 14.78 3.12
C SER A 201 -14.66 13.38 3.72
N LYS A 202 -14.34 12.38 2.88
CA LYS A 202 -14.10 11.01 3.34
C LYS A 202 -12.90 10.94 4.28
N ILE A 203 -11.74 11.47 3.88
CA ILE A 203 -10.53 11.40 4.68
C ILE A 203 -10.66 12.20 5.98
N GLN A 204 -11.31 13.36 5.96
CA GLN A 204 -11.60 14.13 7.18
C GLN A 204 -12.48 13.35 8.17
N ALA A 205 -13.49 12.63 7.69
CA ALA A 205 -14.32 11.78 8.54
C ALA A 205 -13.52 10.66 9.25
N HIS A 206 -12.35 10.29 8.73
CA HIS A 206 -11.45 9.29 9.30
C HIS A 206 -10.13 9.90 9.85
N MET A 207 -10.00 11.23 9.94
CA MET A 207 -8.73 11.87 10.24
C MET A 207 -8.19 11.52 11.64
N GLU A 208 -9.05 11.60 12.65
CA GLU A 208 -8.67 11.28 14.03
C GLU A 208 -8.27 9.80 14.18
N GLU A 209 -8.97 8.91 13.46
CA GLU A 209 -8.62 7.50 13.36
C GLU A 209 -7.23 7.32 12.71
N LEU A 210 -6.99 7.93 11.55
CA LEU A 210 -5.73 7.83 10.82
C LEU A 210 -4.54 8.35 11.65
N LYS A 211 -4.72 9.45 12.41
CA LYS A 211 -3.70 9.96 13.34
C LYS A 211 -3.39 8.96 14.45
N LYS A 212 -4.41 8.38 15.09
CA LYS A 212 -4.24 7.35 16.12
C LYS A 212 -3.51 6.11 15.59
N ILE A 213 -3.86 5.65 14.38
CA ILE A 213 -3.15 4.52 13.75
C ILE A 213 -1.68 4.88 13.54
N THR A 214 -1.41 6.06 12.98
CA THR A 214 -0.05 6.52 12.63
C THR A 214 0.85 6.67 13.86
N ASN A 215 0.30 7.17 14.97
CA ASN A 215 1.01 7.33 16.23
C ASN A 215 1.11 6.04 17.05
N GLY A 216 0.46 4.95 16.62
CA GLY A 216 0.39 3.70 17.37
C GLY A 216 -0.49 3.80 18.63
N GLU A 217 -1.39 4.77 18.69
CA GLU A 217 -2.27 5.05 19.82
C GLU A 217 -3.59 4.27 19.75
N ILE A 218 -3.93 3.70 18.59
CA ILE A 218 -5.15 2.90 18.44
C ILE A 218 -5.03 1.56 19.18
N SER A 219 -6.02 1.22 19.98
CA SER A 219 -6.05 -0.09 20.64
C SER A 219 -6.32 -1.21 19.62
N VAL A 220 -5.91 -2.43 19.96
CA VAL A 220 -6.19 -3.63 19.14
C VAL A 220 -7.68 -3.81 18.89
N GLU A 221 -8.52 -3.49 19.88
CA GLU A 221 -9.97 -3.64 19.77
C GLU A 221 -10.59 -2.57 18.88
N GLU A 222 -10.17 -1.30 19.02
CA GLU A 222 -10.58 -0.23 18.10
C GLU A 222 -10.18 -0.58 16.66
N PHE A 223 -8.96 -1.08 16.45
CA PHE A 223 -8.44 -1.39 15.12
C PHE A 223 -9.19 -2.52 14.40
N LYS A 224 -9.64 -3.54 15.15
CA LYS A 224 -10.46 -4.64 14.62
C LYS A 224 -11.86 -4.20 14.19
N ASN A 225 -12.36 -3.11 14.75
CA ASN A 225 -13.72 -2.61 14.53
C ASN A 225 -13.77 -1.43 13.55
N LEU A 226 -12.68 -1.13 12.86
CA LEU A 226 -12.65 -0.12 11.80
C LEU A 226 -13.39 -0.60 10.55
N ASN A 227 -14.22 0.28 9.98
CA ASN A 227 -14.94 0.07 8.72
C ASN A 227 -14.30 0.90 7.61
#